data_AF-A0A2G7FGS3-F1
#
_entry.id   AF-A0A2G7FGS3-F1
#
_cell.length_a   1.000
_cell.length_b   1.000
_cell.length_c   1.000
_cell.angle_alpha   90.00
_cell.angle_beta   90.00
_cell.angle_gamma   90.00
#
_symmetry.space_group_name_H-M   'P 1'
#
loop_
_entity.id
_entity.type
_entity.pdbx_description
1 polymer ?
#
loop_
_entity_poly.entity_id
_entity_poly.type
_entity_poly.pdbx_seq_one_letter_code
_entity_poly.pdbx_strand_id
1 'polypeptide(L)'
;MEDSWTGLQWVYAHAEELCIDTHRIAVMGESAGAGLAAGLALMARDKGLSPPLAKQILVYPMLDDRGVENKAGDLAFWTPEDNITGWTAYLGKDVGTDRVEAYAAPARAESVEGLPPVYMDCGQLDIFAKEDTEHALSDALTENVSNKVAIVTGAARGIGFATANLLARHGARVVLVDLHEDALKNAVEAIGLQATYKTCDVSDWDQQIALFQWVTDTVGPIELVVCNAAINPEISLLQTQDPSRQAQLNSQARYNYLADETKEGKLERPSTQLFDVNINSVVYGLKLAIHHMKQGGAGGRIVVTGSAGSYLPVPSQPLYTASKHAVLGLVRSTALIEEVIRANIAISWIAPWLTLTSMVEGLEATTQPHTLKSLPEDVAWAIAAAVASPTSWANAKGFWVQGTTITEVEGAYGEVGQRLIAPENRF
;
A
#
# COMPACT_ATOMS: atom_id res chain seq x y z
N MET A 1 12.04 -3.45 31.57
CA MET A 1 11.21 -4.59 31.12
C MET A 1 10.82 -5.51 32.26
N GLU A 2 11.75 -6.05 33.05
CA GLU A 2 11.42 -6.93 34.19
C GLU A 2 10.50 -6.25 35.22
N ASP A 3 10.63 -4.95 35.46
CA ASP A 3 9.70 -4.19 36.31
C ASP A 3 8.27 -4.17 35.75
N SER A 4 8.13 -3.92 34.43
CA SER A 4 6.84 -3.94 33.74
C SER A 4 6.21 -5.33 33.78
N TRP A 5 7.01 -6.39 33.62
CA TRP A 5 6.58 -7.77 33.74
C TRP A 5 6.12 -8.12 35.16
N THR A 6 6.91 -7.73 36.17
CA THR A 6 6.56 -7.91 37.57
C THR A 6 5.25 -7.20 37.91
N GLY A 7 5.07 -5.97 37.41
CA GLY A 7 3.82 -5.22 37.56
C GLY A 7 2.62 -5.94 36.92
N LEU A 8 2.78 -6.46 35.71
CA LEU A 8 1.73 -7.23 35.03
C LEU A 8 1.36 -8.50 35.81
N GLN A 9 2.36 -9.25 36.27
CA GLN A 9 2.13 -10.45 37.09
C GLN A 9 1.41 -10.10 38.40
N TRP A 10 1.77 -8.98 39.03
CA TRP A 10 1.10 -8.51 40.23
C TRP A 10 -0.38 -8.21 39.98
N VAL A 11 -0.71 -7.52 38.87
CA VAL A 11 -2.12 -7.26 38.49
C VAL A 11 -2.90 -8.56 38.29
N TYR A 12 -2.32 -9.55 37.60
CA TYR A 12 -2.95 -10.85 37.43
C TYR A 12 -3.17 -11.58 38.76
N ALA A 13 -2.18 -11.54 39.65
CA ALA A 13 -2.25 -12.18 40.97
C ALA A 13 -3.30 -11.55 41.91
N HIS A 14 -3.61 -10.26 41.74
CA HIS A 14 -4.56 -9.52 42.57
C HIS A 14 -5.86 -9.16 41.81
N ALA A 15 -6.11 -9.78 40.66
CA ALA A 15 -7.23 -9.43 39.80
C ALA A 15 -8.59 -9.57 40.51
N GLU A 16 -8.75 -10.59 41.36
CA GLU A 16 -9.98 -10.79 42.16
C GLU A 16 -10.18 -9.64 43.16
N GLU A 17 -9.12 -9.24 43.86
CA GLU A 17 -9.16 -8.13 44.83
C GLU A 17 -9.46 -6.78 44.17
N LEU A 18 -8.99 -6.60 42.93
CA LEU A 18 -9.19 -5.40 42.12
C LEU A 18 -10.50 -5.44 41.30
N CYS A 19 -11.28 -6.52 41.38
CA CYS A 19 -12.46 -6.76 40.54
C CYS A 19 -12.17 -6.66 39.04
N ILE A 20 -11.00 -7.13 38.60
CA ILE A 20 -10.54 -7.16 37.21
C ILE A 20 -10.81 -8.53 36.61
N ASP A 21 -11.43 -8.55 35.43
CA ASP A 21 -11.51 -9.74 34.58
C ASP A 21 -10.17 -9.97 33.87
N THR A 22 -9.49 -11.06 34.19
CA THR A 22 -8.17 -11.40 33.61
C THR A 22 -8.22 -11.69 32.12
N HIS A 23 -9.38 -12.01 31.54
CA HIS A 23 -9.56 -12.14 30.10
C HIS A 23 -9.64 -10.80 29.36
N ARG A 24 -9.62 -9.67 30.08
CA ARG A 24 -9.79 -8.32 29.53
C ARG A 24 -8.62 -7.37 29.82
N ILE A 25 -7.51 -7.88 30.34
CA ILE A 25 -6.35 -7.05 30.65
C ILE A 25 -5.64 -6.64 29.35
N ALA A 26 -5.37 -5.34 29.21
CA ALA A 26 -4.66 -4.76 28.08
C ALA A 26 -3.43 -3.99 28.57
N VAL A 27 -2.42 -3.88 27.70
CA VAL A 27 -1.26 -3.01 27.94
C VAL A 27 -1.39 -1.75 27.09
N MET A 28 -0.95 -0.63 27.64
CA MET A 28 -1.02 0.67 26.97
C MET A 28 0.20 1.50 27.31
N GLY A 29 0.65 2.30 26.35
CA GLY A 29 1.65 3.33 26.57
C GLY A 29 1.64 4.38 25.47
N GLU A 30 2.43 5.43 25.68
CA GLU A 30 2.67 6.52 24.73
C GLU A 30 4.19 6.71 24.54
N SER A 31 4.65 7.00 23.31
CA SER A 31 6.08 7.19 22.97
C SER A 31 6.96 6.03 23.46
N ALA A 32 8.02 6.30 24.22
CA ALA A 32 8.87 5.27 24.85
C ALA A 32 8.06 4.29 25.71
N GLY A 33 6.99 4.77 26.38
CA GLY A 33 6.11 3.92 27.17
C GLY A 33 5.31 2.93 26.30
N ALA A 34 4.95 3.32 25.08
CA ALA A 34 4.32 2.42 24.12
C ALA A 34 5.31 1.37 23.61
N GLY A 35 6.59 1.73 23.41
CA GLY A 35 7.68 0.77 23.16
C GLY A 35 7.80 -0.28 24.28
N LEU A 36 7.74 0.15 25.54
CA LEU A 36 7.72 -0.76 26.70
C LEU A 36 6.46 -1.64 26.73
N ALA A 37 5.29 -1.09 26.36
CA ALA A 37 4.04 -1.84 26.31
C ALA A 37 4.08 -2.95 25.24
N ALA A 38 4.60 -2.64 24.04
CA ALA A 38 4.82 -3.62 22.98
C ALA A 38 5.85 -4.69 23.40
N GLY A 39 6.96 -4.28 24.02
CA GLY A 39 7.95 -5.21 24.60
C GLY A 39 7.35 -6.12 25.67
N LEU A 40 6.44 -5.59 26.49
CA LEU A 40 5.75 -6.36 27.52
C LEU A 40 4.76 -7.36 26.91
N ALA A 41 4.11 -7.01 25.80
CA ALA A 41 3.24 -7.94 25.07
C ALA A 41 4.04 -9.12 24.50
N LEU A 42 5.21 -8.87 23.89
CA LEU A 42 6.15 -9.90 23.45
C LEU A 42 6.56 -10.81 24.62
N MET A 43 7.00 -10.21 25.72
CA MET A 43 7.42 -10.97 26.90
C MET A 43 6.29 -11.80 27.51
N ALA A 44 5.06 -11.27 27.55
CA ALA A 44 3.89 -11.96 28.06
C ALA A 44 3.52 -13.18 27.21
N ARG A 45 3.58 -13.06 25.87
CA ARG A 45 3.41 -14.18 24.94
C ARG A 45 4.47 -15.24 25.18
N ASP A 46 5.74 -14.84 25.17
CA ASP A 46 6.87 -15.78 25.20
C ASP A 46 6.98 -16.53 26.54
N LYS A 47 6.58 -15.88 27.65
CA LYS A 47 6.51 -16.50 28.98
C LYS A 47 5.19 -17.25 29.24
N GLY A 48 4.28 -17.30 28.27
CA GLY A 48 3.04 -18.08 28.35
C GLY A 48 2.02 -17.53 29.36
N LEU A 49 1.86 -16.20 29.44
CA LEU A 49 0.86 -15.58 30.30
C LEU A 49 -0.55 -16.12 30.00
N SER A 50 -1.28 -16.52 31.04
CA SER A 50 -2.62 -17.11 30.92
C SER A 50 -3.57 -16.54 31.97
N PRO A 51 -4.75 -16.02 31.58
CA PRO A 51 -5.18 -15.75 30.20
C PRO A 51 -4.25 -14.78 29.45
N PRO A 52 -4.13 -14.86 28.11
CA PRO A 52 -3.30 -13.93 27.36
C PRO A 52 -3.83 -12.49 27.48
N LEU A 53 -2.98 -11.52 27.19
CA LEU A 53 -3.41 -10.12 27.06
C LEU A 53 -4.55 -10.02 26.04
N ALA A 54 -5.54 -9.18 26.32
CA ALA A 54 -6.69 -8.98 25.46
C ALA A 54 -6.41 -7.98 24.32
N LYS A 55 -5.54 -7.00 24.56
CA LYS A 55 -5.23 -5.92 23.63
C LYS A 55 -3.91 -5.22 23.96
N GLN A 56 -3.30 -4.60 22.97
CA GLN A 56 -2.29 -3.56 23.15
C GLN A 56 -2.74 -2.23 22.52
N ILE A 57 -2.51 -1.11 23.20
CA ILE A 57 -2.84 0.24 22.77
C ILE A 57 -1.55 1.06 22.75
N LEU A 58 -1.04 1.34 21.56
CA LEU A 58 0.27 1.95 21.35
C LEU A 58 0.09 3.32 20.69
N VAL A 59 0.48 4.39 21.39
CA VAL A 59 0.38 5.75 20.86
C VAL A 59 1.79 6.24 20.51
N TYR A 60 2.04 6.47 19.21
CA TYR A 60 3.30 6.86 18.57
C TYR A 60 4.52 6.13 19.15
N PRO A 61 4.53 4.78 19.19
CA PRO A 61 5.56 4.03 19.89
C PRO A 61 6.96 4.21 19.33
N MET A 62 7.94 4.32 20.22
CA MET A 62 9.35 4.14 19.87
C MET A 62 9.66 2.64 19.78
N LEU A 63 9.81 2.09 18.56
CA LEU A 63 9.90 0.64 18.35
C LEU A 63 11.29 0.17 17.88
N ASP A 64 12.02 1.01 17.14
CA ASP A 64 13.29 0.67 16.51
C ASP A 64 14.44 1.59 16.97
N ASP A 65 15.47 1.00 17.55
CA ASP A 65 16.69 1.68 17.99
C ASP A 65 17.72 1.89 16.88
N ARG A 66 17.49 1.35 15.67
CA ARG A 66 18.40 1.47 14.51
C ARG A 66 18.28 2.81 13.79
N GLY A 67 17.41 3.69 14.27
CA GLY A 67 17.23 5.05 13.79
C GLY A 67 15.92 5.25 13.04
N VAL A 68 15.60 6.53 12.79
CA VAL A 68 14.34 6.94 12.18
C VAL A 68 14.60 8.06 11.17
N GLU A 69 13.88 8.04 10.05
CA GLU A 69 13.98 9.06 9.01
C GLU A 69 13.00 10.21 9.29
N ASN A 70 13.48 11.45 9.29
CA ASN A 70 12.60 12.62 9.42
C ASN A 70 11.98 12.99 8.07
N LYS A 71 10.77 12.49 7.82
CA LYS A 71 9.95 12.89 6.65
C LYS A 71 9.16 14.19 6.85
N ALA A 72 9.02 14.67 8.09
CA ALA A 72 8.27 15.89 8.41
C ALA A 72 9.11 17.17 8.29
N GLY A 73 10.44 17.04 8.14
CA GLY A 73 11.35 18.18 8.06
C GLY A 73 11.26 19.06 9.31
N ASP A 74 11.20 20.37 9.12
CA ASP A 74 11.10 21.36 10.21
C ASP A 74 9.77 21.31 10.99
N LEU A 75 8.78 20.54 10.52
CA LEU A 75 7.51 20.36 11.21
C LEU A 75 7.54 19.22 12.23
N ALA A 76 8.62 18.43 12.26
CA ALA A 76 8.79 17.36 13.24
C ALA A 76 8.87 17.95 14.66
N PHE A 77 7.94 17.58 15.52
CA PHE A 77 7.97 17.99 16.93
C PHE A 77 9.05 17.23 17.72
N TRP A 78 9.18 15.93 17.46
CA TRP A 78 10.25 15.06 17.95
C TRP A 78 11.27 14.86 16.83
N THR A 79 12.56 15.07 17.11
CA THR A 79 13.61 15.03 16.08
C THR A 79 14.41 13.73 16.11
N PRO A 80 15.12 13.36 15.02
CA PRO A 80 16.07 12.25 15.04
C PRO A 80 17.13 12.38 16.15
N GLU A 81 17.57 13.61 16.45
CA GLU A 81 18.52 13.89 17.54
C GLU A 81 17.92 13.59 18.92
N ASP A 82 16.65 13.94 19.13
CA ASP A 82 15.91 13.56 20.34
C ASP A 82 15.79 12.05 20.43
N ASN A 83 15.50 11.38 19.31
CA ASN A 83 15.36 9.93 19.25
C ASN A 83 16.68 9.20 19.60
N ILE A 84 17.81 9.68 19.05
CA ILE A 84 19.15 9.18 19.39
C ILE A 84 19.42 9.36 20.88
N THR A 85 19.05 10.52 21.44
CA THR A 85 19.22 10.79 22.87
C THR A 85 18.38 9.82 23.72
N GLY A 86 17.12 9.60 23.36
CA GLY A 86 16.20 8.69 24.04
C GLY A 86 16.71 7.24 24.03
N TRP A 87 17.06 6.71 22.86
CA TRP A 87 17.59 5.36 22.74
C TRP A 87 18.93 5.19 23.46
N THR A 88 19.82 6.19 23.39
CA THR A 88 21.12 6.17 24.10
C THR A 88 20.94 6.20 25.61
N ALA A 89 19.95 6.95 26.12
CA ALA A 89 19.64 6.95 27.55
C ALA A 89 19.10 5.58 28.01
N TYR A 90 18.34 4.88 27.15
CA TYR A 90 17.76 3.60 27.49
C TYR A 90 18.73 2.41 27.36
N LEU A 91 19.42 2.29 26.22
CA LEU A 91 20.25 1.12 25.87
C LEU A 91 21.76 1.40 26.00
N GLY A 92 22.16 2.64 26.26
CA GLY A 92 23.56 3.03 26.41
C GLY A 92 24.39 2.73 25.15
N LYS A 93 25.48 2.00 25.33
CA LYS A 93 26.41 1.64 24.23
C LYS A 93 25.89 0.54 23.30
N ASP A 94 24.76 -0.07 23.64
CA ASP A 94 24.22 -1.20 22.89
C ASP A 94 23.26 -0.75 21.78
N VAL A 95 22.79 0.51 21.78
CA VAL A 95 21.97 1.10 20.71
C VAL A 95 22.52 0.78 19.32
N GLY A 96 21.64 0.35 18.43
CA GLY A 96 21.92 0.03 17.03
C GLY A 96 22.71 -1.25 16.82
N THR A 97 23.16 -1.92 17.89
CA THR A 97 23.94 -3.17 17.78
C THR A 97 23.05 -4.41 17.83
N ASP A 98 23.60 -5.57 17.46
CA ASP A 98 22.90 -6.86 17.53
C ASP A 98 22.70 -7.38 18.96
N ARG A 99 23.14 -6.64 19.99
CA ARG A 99 22.95 -6.99 21.40
C ARG A 99 21.60 -6.54 21.96
N VAL A 100 20.86 -5.71 21.23
CA VAL A 100 19.56 -5.20 21.68
C VAL A 100 18.49 -6.27 21.55
N GLU A 101 17.87 -6.64 22.67
CA GLU A 101 16.79 -7.63 22.71
C GLU A 101 15.49 -7.06 22.15
N ALA A 102 14.67 -7.93 21.54
CA ALA A 102 13.35 -7.56 21.00
C ALA A 102 12.38 -7.05 22.07
N TYR A 103 12.55 -7.42 23.35
CA TYR A 103 11.74 -6.86 24.43
C TYR A 103 12.05 -5.39 24.73
N ALA A 104 13.24 -4.91 24.36
CA ALA A 104 13.65 -3.53 24.53
C ALA A 104 13.38 -2.68 23.27
N ALA A 105 13.56 -3.27 22.08
CA ALA A 105 13.23 -2.67 20.79
C ALA A 105 12.31 -3.63 19.99
N PRO A 106 10.97 -3.52 20.13
CA PRO A 106 10.02 -4.47 19.56
C PRO A 106 10.07 -4.63 18.03
N ALA A 107 10.57 -3.64 17.29
CA ALA A 107 10.80 -3.76 15.84
C ALA A 107 11.87 -4.82 15.46
N ARG A 108 12.59 -5.36 16.44
CA ARG A 108 13.55 -6.46 16.26
C ARG A 108 12.94 -7.86 16.46
N ALA A 109 11.68 -7.97 16.84
CA ALA A 109 11.03 -9.26 17.00
C ALA A 109 11.02 -10.02 15.66
N GLU A 110 11.41 -11.30 15.67
CA GLU A 110 11.38 -12.16 14.47
C GLU A 110 9.96 -12.56 14.06
N SER A 111 9.02 -12.51 15.01
CA SER A 111 7.60 -12.83 14.78
C SER A 111 6.74 -12.14 15.83
N VAL A 112 5.59 -11.62 15.40
CA VAL A 112 4.51 -11.15 16.30
C VAL A 112 3.32 -12.12 16.36
N GLU A 113 3.44 -13.32 15.79
CA GLU A 113 2.39 -14.34 15.87
C GLU A 113 2.02 -14.58 17.34
N GLY A 114 0.71 -14.70 17.61
CA GLY A 114 0.19 -14.90 18.97
C GLY A 114 0.18 -13.67 19.87
N LEU A 115 0.59 -12.48 19.38
CA LEU A 115 0.36 -11.23 20.09
C LEU A 115 -1.13 -10.85 20.16
N PRO A 116 -1.54 -10.09 21.18
CA PRO A 116 -2.90 -9.55 21.24
C PRO A 116 -3.16 -8.55 20.10
N PRO A 117 -4.43 -8.35 19.71
CA PRO A 117 -4.81 -7.30 18.76
C PRO A 117 -4.24 -5.93 19.16
N VAL A 118 -3.73 -5.19 18.17
CA VAL A 118 -3.14 -3.86 18.36
C VAL A 118 -4.11 -2.75 17.93
N TYR A 119 -4.18 -1.70 18.74
CA TYR A 119 -4.57 -0.38 18.29
C TYR A 119 -3.31 0.47 18.29
N MET A 120 -3.01 1.12 17.17
CA MET A 120 -1.87 2.00 17.03
C MET A 120 -2.33 3.36 16.51
N ASP A 121 -1.84 4.43 17.13
CA ASP A 121 -2.14 5.81 16.75
C ASP A 121 -0.85 6.62 16.66
N CYS A 122 -0.55 7.17 15.49
CA CYS A 122 0.63 7.99 15.28
C CYS A 122 0.28 9.21 14.43
N GLY A 123 0.78 10.38 14.83
CA GLY A 123 0.63 11.59 14.06
C GLY A 123 1.36 11.49 12.72
N GLN A 124 0.76 12.00 11.64
CA GLN A 124 1.35 11.95 10.30
C GLN A 124 2.71 12.66 10.19
N LEU A 125 2.91 13.70 11.01
CA LEU A 125 4.16 14.49 11.06
C LEU A 125 5.14 13.98 12.13
N ASP A 126 4.79 12.89 12.81
CA ASP A 126 5.71 12.24 13.73
C ASP A 126 6.74 11.41 12.95
N ILE A 127 7.96 11.36 13.46
CA ILE A 127 9.03 10.59 12.83
C ILE A 127 8.76 9.08 12.92
N PHE A 128 7.96 8.64 13.92
CA PHE A 128 7.62 7.24 14.13
C PHE A 128 6.59 6.69 13.14
N ALA A 129 5.88 7.53 12.38
CA ALA A 129 4.77 7.11 11.52
C ALA A 129 5.14 5.98 10.55
N LYS A 130 6.38 5.97 10.05
CA LYS A 130 6.88 4.92 9.15
C LYS A 130 7.13 3.62 9.91
N GLU A 131 7.91 3.63 11.00
CA GLU A 131 8.23 2.42 11.76
C GLU A 131 6.98 1.80 12.40
N ASP A 132 6.04 2.64 12.83
CA ASP A 132 4.74 2.26 13.38
C ASP A 132 3.89 1.52 12.34
N THR A 133 3.80 2.08 11.13
CA THR A 133 3.10 1.44 10.01
C THR A 133 3.77 0.11 9.65
N GLU A 134 5.10 0.08 9.61
CA GLU A 134 5.89 -1.12 9.35
C GLU A 134 5.61 -2.20 10.40
N HIS A 135 5.67 -1.85 11.69
CA HIS A 135 5.41 -2.78 12.78
C HIS A 135 3.97 -3.30 12.80
N ALA A 136 2.99 -2.43 12.54
CA ALA A 136 1.58 -2.83 12.55
C ALA A 136 1.21 -3.75 11.38
N LEU A 137 1.87 -3.61 10.23
CA LEU A 137 1.50 -4.33 9.01
C LEU A 137 2.43 -5.51 8.68
N SER A 138 3.68 -5.50 9.14
CA SER A 138 4.73 -6.43 8.69
C SER A 138 4.34 -7.90 8.82
N ASP A 139 3.88 -8.34 10.00
CA ASP A 139 3.55 -9.75 10.20
C ASP A 139 2.28 -10.16 9.50
N ALA A 140 1.21 -9.35 9.60
CA ALA A 140 -0.03 -9.60 8.88
C ALA A 140 0.22 -9.67 7.37
N LEU A 141 1.12 -8.84 6.84
CA LEU A 141 1.55 -8.92 5.45
C LEU A 141 2.32 -10.21 5.19
N THR A 142 3.32 -10.53 6.02
CA THR A 142 4.14 -11.74 5.91
C THR A 142 3.29 -13.01 5.93
N GLU A 143 2.37 -13.16 6.88
CA GLU A 143 1.40 -14.26 6.94
C GLU A 143 0.57 -14.37 5.66
N ASN A 144 0.18 -13.23 5.09
CA ASN A 144 -0.65 -13.18 3.90
C ASN A 144 0.13 -13.33 2.58
N VAL A 145 1.46 -13.19 2.55
CA VAL A 145 2.23 -13.21 1.29
C VAL A 145 3.42 -14.16 1.26
N SER A 146 3.89 -14.64 2.42
CA SER A 146 5.05 -15.52 2.51
C SER A 146 4.85 -16.80 1.69
N ASN A 147 5.83 -17.11 0.84
CA ASN A 147 5.85 -18.20 -0.14
C ASN A 147 4.80 -18.13 -1.27
N LYS A 148 3.94 -17.11 -1.26
CA LYS A 148 2.88 -16.94 -2.26
C LYS A 148 3.42 -16.33 -3.54
N VAL A 149 2.79 -16.66 -4.67
CA VAL A 149 3.15 -16.06 -5.97
C VAL A 149 2.39 -14.76 -6.20
N ALA A 150 3.14 -13.69 -6.45
CA ALA A 150 2.62 -12.36 -6.74
C ALA A 150 3.00 -11.91 -8.15
N ILE A 151 2.04 -11.49 -8.96
CA ILE A 151 2.30 -10.81 -10.25
C ILE A 151 2.13 -9.30 -10.05
N VAL A 152 3.13 -8.50 -10.42
CA VAL A 152 3.05 -7.03 -10.35
C VAL A 152 3.31 -6.45 -11.73
N THR A 153 2.34 -5.71 -12.29
CA THR A 153 2.48 -5.07 -13.61
C THR A 153 3.02 -3.64 -13.51
N GLY A 154 3.77 -3.20 -14.53
CA GLY A 154 4.48 -1.91 -14.48
C GLY A 154 5.55 -1.89 -13.39
N ALA A 155 6.21 -3.04 -13.18
CA ALA A 155 7.07 -3.27 -12.03
C ALA A 155 8.56 -2.98 -12.26
N ALA A 156 8.93 -2.47 -13.44
CA ALA A 156 10.32 -2.11 -13.69
C ALA A 156 10.76 -0.82 -12.96
N ARG A 157 9.82 0.01 -12.48
CA ARG A 157 10.09 1.26 -11.76
C ARG A 157 8.88 1.73 -10.95
N GLY A 158 9.06 2.82 -10.19
CA GLY A 158 7.97 3.54 -9.51
C GLY A 158 7.17 2.66 -8.55
N ILE A 159 5.84 2.86 -8.50
CA ILE A 159 4.95 2.16 -7.56
C ILE A 159 5.03 0.65 -7.73
N GLY A 160 5.10 0.15 -8.97
CA GLY A 160 5.15 -1.29 -9.24
C GLY A 160 6.44 -1.92 -8.69
N PHE A 161 7.59 -1.27 -8.90
CA PHE A 161 8.86 -1.74 -8.34
C PHE A 161 8.85 -1.70 -6.80
N ALA A 162 8.42 -0.57 -6.21
CA ALA A 162 8.35 -0.43 -4.76
C ALA A 162 7.45 -1.50 -4.13
N THR A 163 6.32 -1.80 -4.76
CA THR A 163 5.40 -2.87 -4.36
C THR A 163 6.04 -4.25 -4.46
N ALA A 164 6.68 -4.55 -5.60
CA ALA A 164 7.35 -5.83 -5.82
C ALA A 164 8.46 -6.07 -4.78
N ASN A 165 9.28 -5.05 -4.52
CA ASN A 165 10.34 -5.10 -3.52
C ASN A 165 9.78 -5.29 -2.10
N LEU A 166 8.70 -4.58 -1.75
CA LEU A 166 8.06 -4.75 -0.44
C LEU A 166 7.52 -6.17 -0.26
N LEU A 167 6.73 -6.68 -1.21
CA LEU A 167 6.19 -8.04 -1.14
C LEU A 167 7.29 -9.11 -1.05
N ALA A 168 8.38 -8.95 -1.81
CA ALA A 168 9.53 -9.86 -1.77
C ALA A 168 10.23 -9.89 -0.40
N ARG A 169 10.38 -8.72 0.26
CA ARG A 169 10.93 -8.62 1.63
C ARG A 169 10.08 -9.38 2.66
N HIS A 170 8.78 -9.48 2.42
CA HIS A 170 7.84 -10.24 3.26
C HIS A 170 7.64 -11.70 2.80
N GLY A 171 8.55 -12.20 1.95
CA GLY A 171 8.61 -13.63 1.61
C GLY A 171 7.83 -14.03 0.36
N ALA A 172 7.20 -13.11 -0.35
CA ALA A 172 6.50 -13.43 -1.60
C ALA A 172 7.48 -13.76 -2.73
N ARG A 173 7.09 -14.67 -3.61
CA ARG A 173 7.78 -14.92 -4.89
C ARG A 173 7.16 -14.02 -5.95
N VAL A 174 7.88 -12.97 -6.33
CA VAL A 174 7.32 -11.88 -7.13
C VAL A 174 7.74 -12.00 -8.60
N VAL A 175 6.76 -11.93 -9.49
CA VAL A 175 6.93 -11.85 -10.93
C VAL A 175 6.74 -10.39 -11.36
N LEU A 176 7.83 -9.74 -11.73
CA LEU A 176 7.82 -8.37 -12.25
C LEU A 176 7.46 -8.39 -13.74
N VAL A 177 6.47 -7.59 -14.11
CA VAL A 177 5.94 -7.53 -15.48
C VAL A 177 6.01 -6.10 -15.99
N ASP A 178 6.63 -5.92 -17.16
CA ASP A 178 6.79 -4.62 -17.83
C ASP A 178 7.11 -4.84 -19.32
N LEU A 179 7.19 -3.75 -20.09
CA LEU A 179 7.56 -3.77 -21.51
C LEU A 179 9.07 -3.90 -21.71
N HIS A 180 9.86 -3.28 -20.82
CA HIS A 180 11.29 -3.07 -21.02
C HIS A 180 12.13 -4.12 -20.27
N GLU A 181 12.68 -5.08 -21.01
CA GLU A 181 13.43 -6.20 -20.43
C GLU A 181 14.64 -5.77 -19.60
N ASP A 182 15.44 -4.81 -20.07
CA ASP A 182 16.64 -4.37 -19.35
C ASP A 182 16.30 -3.71 -18.01
N ALA A 183 15.18 -2.97 -17.97
CA ALA A 183 14.70 -2.36 -16.73
C ALA A 183 14.18 -3.42 -15.75
N LEU A 184 13.53 -4.47 -16.25
CA LEU A 184 13.11 -5.62 -15.44
C LEU A 184 14.30 -6.39 -14.86
N LYS A 185 15.37 -6.61 -15.64
CA LYS A 185 16.60 -7.28 -15.17
C LYS A 185 17.21 -6.51 -13.99
N ASN A 186 17.36 -5.20 -14.12
CA ASN A 186 17.88 -4.36 -13.05
C ASN A 186 16.98 -4.38 -11.80
N ALA A 187 15.66 -4.37 -12.00
CA ALA A 187 14.70 -4.44 -10.91
C ALA A 187 14.75 -5.79 -10.16
N VAL A 188 14.85 -6.91 -10.89
CA VAL A 188 15.00 -8.24 -10.28
C VAL A 188 16.33 -8.37 -9.56
N GLU A 189 17.43 -7.87 -10.13
CA GLU A 189 18.75 -7.87 -9.48
C GLU A 189 18.72 -7.08 -8.16
N ALA A 190 18.03 -5.93 -8.13
CA ALA A 190 17.88 -5.11 -6.93
C ALA A 190 17.06 -5.80 -5.82
N ILE A 191 16.09 -6.65 -6.17
CA ILE A 191 15.26 -7.38 -5.19
C ILE A 191 15.95 -8.68 -4.73
N GLY A 192 16.64 -9.38 -5.64
CA GLY A 192 17.33 -10.63 -5.35
C GLY A 192 16.47 -11.87 -5.60
N LEU A 193 16.75 -12.94 -4.84
CA LEU A 193 16.30 -14.32 -5.14
C LEU A 193 14.78 -14.52 -5.12
N GLN A 194 14.03 -13.62 -4.47
CA GLN A 194 12.58 -13.69 -4.39
C GLN A 194 11.88 -13.16 -5.65
N ALA A 195 12.62 -12.60 -6.60
CA ALA A 195 12.08 -11.98 -7.80
C ALA A 195 12.47 -12.73 -9.08
N THR A 196 11.53 -12.75 -10.02
CA THR A 196 11.76 -13.09 -11.43
C THR A 196 10.99 -12.10 -12.31
N TYR A 197 11.19 -12.14 -13.63
CA TYR A 197 10.50 -11.22 -14.53
C TYR A 197 9.97 -11.90 -15.78
N LYS A 198 8.96 -11.27 -16.39
CA LYS A 198 8.50 -11.60 -17.74
C LYS A 198 8.06 -10.33 -18.48
N THR A 199 8.53 -10.17 -19.71
CA THR A 199 8.07 -9.09 -20.57
C THR A 199 6.64 -9.35 -21.02
N CYS A 200 5.81 -8.30 -21.00
CA CYS A 200 4.43 -8.37 -21.45
C CYS A 200 3.94 -6.96 -21.79
N ASP A 201 3.39 -6.78 -23.00
CA ASP A 201 2.46 -5.69 -23.22
C ASP A 201 1.13 -6.06 -22.57
N VAL A 202 0.82 -5.38 -21.47
CA VAL A 202 -0.41 -5.66 -20.71
C VAL A 202 -1.67 -5.24 -21.47
N SER A 203 -1.57 -4.44 -22.54
CA SER A 203 -2.72 -4.14 -23.41
C SER A 203 -3.03 -5.25 -24.41
N ASP A 204 -2.17 -6.25 -24.53
CA ASP A 204 -2.31 -7.40 -25.42
C ASP A 204 -2.86 -8.62 -24.67
N TRP A 205 -4.00 -9.13 -25.13
CA TRP A 205 -4.70 -10.26 -24.51
C TRP A 205 -3.91 -11.58 -24.57
N ASP A 206 -3.29 -11.87 -25.72
CA ASP A 206 -2.59 -13.13 -25.93
C ASP A 206 -1.27 -13.15 -25.13
N GLN A 207 -0.61 -12.00 -25.02
CA GLN A 207 0.56 -11.84 -24.14
C GLN A 207 0.19 -12.01 -22.66
N GLN A 208 -0.95 -11.48 -22.21
CA GLN A 208 -1.40 -11.72 -20.83
C GLN A 208 -1.75 -13.19 -20.57
N ILE A 209 -2.40 -13.89 -21.50
CA ILE A 209 -2.60 -15.35 -21.38
C ILE A 209 -1.25 -16.05 -21.23
N ALA A 210 -0.29 -15.75 -22.12
CA ALA A 210 1.03 -16.37 -22.12
C ALA A 210 1.83 -16.04 -20.85
N LEU A 211 1.60 -14.86 -20.25
CA LEU A 211 2.15 -14.48 -18.96
C LEU A 211 1.58 -15.36 -17.84
N PHE A 212 0.25 -15.38 -17.66
CA PHE A 212 -0.39 -16.12 -16.56
C PHE A 212 -0.13 -17.63 -16.64
N GLN A 213 -0.17 -18.19 -17.86
CA GLN A 213 0.16 -19.60 -18.09
C GLN A 213 1.62 -19.90 -17.69
N TRP A 214 2.57 -19.08 -18.15
CA TRP A 214 3.98 -19.25 -17.78
C TRP A 214 4.20 -19.15 -16.27
N VAL A 215 3.58 -18.18 -15.60
CA VAL A 215 3.70 -18.05 -14.13
C VAL A 215 3.22 -19.33 -13.45
N THR A 216 2.08 -19.86 -13.87
CA THR A 216 1.52 -21.10 -13.32
C THR A 216 2.46 -22.29 -13.56
N ASP A 217 3.05 -22.38 -14.75
CA ASP A 217 3.91 -23.50 -15.16
C ASP A 217 5.31 -23.45 -14.53
N THR A 218 5.88 -22.25 -14.32
CA THR A 218 7.29 -22.10 -13.93
C THR A 218 7.49 -21.59 -12.52
N VAL A 219 6.55 -20.81 -11.98
CA VAL A 219 6.68 -20.20 -10.65
C VAL A 219 5.74 -20.90 -9.68
N GLY A 220 4.46 -21.04 -10.01
CA GLY A 220 3.48 -21.76 -9.20
C GLY A 220 2.09 -21.10 -9.19
N PRO A 221 1.20 -21.55 -8.30
CA PRO A 221 -0.17 -21.05 -8.23
C PRO A 221 -0.20 -19.56 -7.92
N ILE A 222 -1.02 -18.80 -8.68
CA ILE A 222 -1.11 -17.34 -8.55
C ILE A 222 -2.09 -16.99 -7.43
N GLU A 223 -1.61 -16.24 -6.44
CA GLU A 223 -2.37 -15.91 -5.23
C GLU A 223 -2.52 -14.40 -5.02
N LEU A 224 -1.63 -13.60 -5.61
CA LEU A 224 -1.67 -12.14 -5.59
C LEU A 224 -1.44 -11.57 -6.99
N VAL A 225 -2.29 -10.65 -7.42
CA VAL A 225 -2.09 -9.87 -8.64
C VAL A 225 -2.24 -8.39 -8.33
N VAL A 226 -1.23 -7.60 -8.70
CA VAL A 226 -1.24 -6.14 -8.62
C VAL A 226 -1.30 -5.55 -10.03
N CYS A 227 -2.48 -5.10 -10.43
CA CYS A 227 -2.71 -4.42 -11.70
C CYS A 227 -2.31 -2.95 -11.56
N ASN A 228 -1.03 -2.64 -11.80
CA ASN A 228 -0.45 -1.33 -11.55
C ASN A 228 -0.05 -0.55 -12.81
N ALA A 229 0.27 -1.24 -13.91
CA ALA A 229 0.68 -0.59 -15.16
C ALA A 229 -0.36 0.43 -15.66
N ALA A 230 0.10 1.64 -15.96
CA ALA A 230 -0.73 2.71 -16.52
C ALA A 230 0.13 3.72 -17.29
N ILE A 231 -0.47 4.42 -18.24
CA ILE A 231 0.13 5.55 -18.96
C ILE A 231 -0.73 6.81 -18.82
N ASN A 232 -0.07 7.96 -18.94
CA ASN A 232 -0.71 9.25 -19.02
C ASN A 232 0.03 10.13 -20.03
N PRO A 233 -0.39 10.13 -21.30
CA PRO A 233 0.21 10.95 -22.34
C PRO A 233 -0.25 12.43 -22.26
N GLU A 234 -1.32 12.74 -21.50
CA GLU A 234 -2.00 14.05 -21.49
C GLU A 234 -1.33 15.11 -20.61
N ILE A 235 -0.01 15.05 -20.37
CA ILE A 235 0.64 16.07 -19.54
C ILE A 235 0.64 17.41 -20.30
N SER A 236 -0.40 18.20 -20.05
CA SER A 236 -0.58 19.58 -20.50
C SER A 236 -0.55 20.52 -19.31
N LEU A 237 0.13 21.64 -19.52
CA LEU A 237 0.54 22.58 -18.49
C LEU A 237 -0.64 23.44 -18.02
N LEU A 238 -0.61 23.77 -16.74
CA LEU A 238 -1.62 24.58 -16.05
C LEU A 238 -1.80 25.94 -16.72
N GLN A 239 -3.04 26.44 -16.61
CA GLN A 239 -3.57 27.66 -17.20
C GLN A 239 -2.63 28.86 -17.07
N THR A 240 -1.99 29.23 -18.17
CA THR A 240 -1.40 30.56 -18.36
C THR A 240 -2.33 31.39 -19.23
N GLN A 241 -2.52 32.66 -18.89
CA GLN A 241 -3.22 33.63 -19.75
C GLN A 241 -2.28 34.30 -20.77
N ASP A 242 -0.98 34.00 -20.73
CA ASP A 242 -0.01 34.49 -21.69
C ASP A 242 -0.04 33.63 -22.97
N PRO A 243 -0.46 34.19 -24.13
CA PRO A 243 -0.52 33.46 -25.40
C PRO A 243 0.84 32.90 -25.85
N SER A 244 1.94 33.55 -25.48
CA SER A 244 3.31 33.18 -25.85
C SER A 244 3.76 31.95 -25.07
N ARG A 245 3.50 31.97 -23.75
CA ARG A 245 3.68 30.84 -22.85
C ARG A 245 2.75 29.69 -23.29
N GLN A 246 1.49 29.96 -23.59
CA GLN A 246 0.55 28.92 -24.04
C GLN A 246 1.00 28.24 -25.34
N ALA A 247 1.49 28.99 -26.33
CA ALA A 247 2.06 28.42 -27.55
C ALA A 247 3.33 27.58 -27.28
N GLN A 248 4.22 28.05 -26.40
CA GLN A 248 5.40 27.30 -25.97
C GLN A 248 5.02 26.00 -25.24
N LEU A 249 4.06 26.07 -24.32
CA LEU A 249 3.56 24.94 -23.54
C LEU A 249 2.82 23.93 -24.44
N ASN A 250 2.00 24.39 -25.39
CA ASN A 250 1.36 23.53 -26.39
C ASN A 250 2.38 22.83 -27.30
N SER A 251 3.51 23.47 -27.58
CA SER A 251 4.62 22.84 -28.32
C SER A 251 5.43 21.83 -27.49
N GLN A 252 5.24 21.82 -26.17
CA GLN A 252 5.89 20.91 -25.21
C GLN A 252 4.93 19.86 -24.62
N ALA A 253 3.63 20.10 -24.65
CA ALA A 253 2.60 19.16 -24.24
C ALA A 253 2.65 17.93 -25.14
N ARG A 254 2.79 16.75 -24.54
CA ARG A 254 2.91 15.52 -25.34
C ARG A 254 1.59 15.19 -26.04
N TYR A 255 0.45 15.38 -25.39
CA TYR A 255 -0.88 15.24 -25.98
C TYR A 255 -1.89 16.14 -25.25
N ASN A 256 -2.65 16.96 -25.99
CA ASN A 256 -3.90 17.55 -25.52
C ASN A 256 -4.96 17.06 -26.52
N TYR A 257 -5.94 16.28 -26.07
CA TYR A 257 -6.92 15.69 -26.98
C TYR A 257 -7.90 16.70 -27.60
N LEU A 258 -7.85 17.97 -27.15
CA LEU A 258 -8.52 19.13 -27.75
C LEU A 258 -7.55 20.02 -28.56
N ALA A 259 -6.26 19.68 -28.64
CA ALA A 259 -5.31 20.37 -29.51
C ALA A 259 -5.47 19.83 -30.94
N ASP A 260 -6.58 20.21 -31.56
CA ASP A 260 -7.11 19.58 -32.76
C ASP A 260 -6.68 20.30 -34.05
N GLU A 261 -5.77 21.26 -34.01
CA GLU A 261 -5.38 22.03 -35.20
C GLU A 261 -3.98 21.63 -35.68
N THR A 262 -3.91 20.97 -36.84
CA THR A 262 -2.66 20.96 -37.61
C THR A 262 -2.28 22.40 -37.98
N LYS A 263 -1.01 22.62 -38.38
CA LYS A 263 -0.58 23.91 -38.97
C LYS A 263 -1.41 24.34 -40.19
N GLU A 264 -2.25 23.46 -40.72
CA GLU A 264 -3.13 23.66 -41.88
C GLU A 264 -4.63 23.72 -41.52
N GLY A 265 -4.98 23.73 -40.23
CA GLY A 265 -6.37 23.85 -39.76
C GLY A 265 -7.23 22.60 -39.97
N LYS A 266 -6.63 21.40 -40.00
CA LYS A 266 -7.35 20.12 -40.07
C LYS A 266 -7.42 19.46 -38.70
N LEU A 267 -8.56 18.82 -38.41
CA LEU A 267 -8.77 18.03 -37.20
C LEU A 267 -7.99 16.71 -37.25
N GLU A 268 -7.21 16.44 -36.20
CA GLU A 268 -6.57 15.14 -35.97
C GLU A 268 -7.41 14.27 -35.03
N ARG A 269 -7.39 12.95 -35.24
CA ARG A 269 -8.05 12.02 -34.33
C ARG A 269 -7.25 11.89 -33.03
N PRO A 270 -7.87 12.04 -31.85
CA PRO A 270 -7.20 11.78 -30.59
C PRO A 270 -6.72 10.33 -30.46
N SER A 271 -5.53 10.14 -29.88
CA SER A 271 -5.05 8.80 -29.51
C SER A 271 -5.89 8.21 -28.38
N THR A 272 -6.32 6.96 -28.53
CA THR A 272 -7.07 6.21 -27.51
C THR A 272 -6.24 5.11 -26.85
N GLN A 273 -4.94 5.02 -27.15
CA GLN A 273 -4.03 3.99 -26.61
C GLN A 273 -4.01 3.96 -25.07
N LEU A 274 -4.22 5.11 -24.42
CA LEU A 274 -4.36 5.20 -22.98
C LEU A 274 -5.47 4.29 -22.44
N PHE A 275 -6.59 4.14 -23.15
CA PHE A 275 -7.67 3.27 -22.70
C PHE A 275 -7.30 1.79 -22.82
N ASP A 276 -6.51 1.42 -23.81
CA ASP A 276 -6.02 0.04 -23.96
C ASP A 276 -5.12 -0.35 -22.79
N VAL A 277 -4.20 0.53 -22.41
CA VAL A 277 -3.30 0.26 -21.29
C VAL A 277 -3.99 0.44 -19.94
N ASN A 278 -4.79 1.49 -19.73
CA ASN A 278 -5.33 1.79 -18.40
C ASN A 278 -6.61 1.00 -18.08
N ILE A 279 -7.41 0.62 -19.08
CA ILE A 279 -8.69 -0.09 -18.88
C ILE A 279 -8.56 -1.54 -19.32
N ASN A 280 -8.24 -1.80 -20.60
CA ASN A 280 -8.30 -3.16 -21.14
C ASN A 280 -7.31 -4.08 -20.43
N SER A 281 -6.11 -3.58 -20.10
CA SER A 281 -5.14 -4.37 -19.32
C SER A 281 -5.68 -4.83 -17.96
N VAL A 282 -6.50 -4.01 -17.29
CA VAL A 282 -7.12 -4.32 -15.99
C VAL A 282 -8.27 -5.32 -16.19
N VAL A 283 -9.09 -5.15 -17.24
CA VAL A 283 -10.14 -6.12 -17.60
C VAL A 283 -9.53 -7.51 -17.81
N TYR A 284 -8.44 -7.58 -18.58
CA TYR A 284 -7.73 -8.83 -18.86
C TYR A 284 -7.10 -9.41 -17.59
N GLY A 285 -6.41 -8.57 -16.82
CA GLY A 285 -5.75 -8.97 -15.58
C GLY A 285 -6.73 -9.50 -14.54
N LEU A 286 -7.87 -8.84 -14.34
CA LEU A 286 -8.94 -9.32 -13.46
C LEU A 286 -9.48 -10.68 -13.91
N LYS A 287 -9.80 -10.82 -15.19
CA LYS A 287 -10.35 -12.07 -15.74
C LYS A 287 -9.38 -13.24 -15.55
N LEU A 288 -8.10 -13.04 -15.87
CA LEU A 288 -7.08 -14.08 -15.77
C LEU A 288 -6.75 -14.38 -14.30
N ALA A 289 -6.59 -13.37 -13.45
CA ALA A 289 -6.38 -13.56 -12.02
C ALA A 289 -7.50 -14.38 -11.39
N ILE A 290 -8.76 -14.00 -11.61
CA ILE A 290 -9.93 -14.73 -11.10
C ILE A 290 -9.95 -16.17 -11.63
N HIS A 291 -9.68 -16.37 -12.92
CA HIS A 291 -9.64 -17.70 -13.52
C HIS A 291 -8.62 -18.62 -12.83
N HIS A 292 -7.37 -18.17 -12.69
CA HIS A 292 -6.29 -18.96 -12.10
C HIS A 292 -6.45 -19.16 -10.59
N MET A 293 -6.87 -18.12 -9.84
CA MET A 293 -7.13 -18.23 -8.39
C MET A 293 -8.27 -19.23 -8.10
N LYS A 294 -9.32 -19.25 -8.92
CA LYS A 294 -10.40 -20.24 -8.80
C LYS A 294 -9.94 -21.67 -9.04
N GLN A 295 -8.99 -21.88 -9.97
CA GLN A 295 -8.40 -23.21 -10.20
C GLN A 295 -7.51 -23.65 -9.04
N GLY A 296 -6.78 -22.72 -8.42
CA GLY A 296 -5.97 -23.00 -7.23
C GLY A 296 -6.79 -23.33 -5.97
N GLY A 297 -8.00 -22.77 -5.85
CA GLY A 297 -8.98 -23.12 -4.80
C GLY A 297 -8.73 -22.50 -3.42
N ALA A 298 -7.58 -21.87 -3.19
CA ALA A 298 -7.24 -21.18 -1.93
C ALA A 298 -7.83 -19.76 -1.83
N GLY A 299 -8.39 -19.24 -2.91
CA GLY A 299 -8.76 -17.83 -3.07
C GLY A 299 -7.56 -16.98 -3.48
N GLY A 300 -7.64 -15.67 -3.26
CA GLY A 300 -6.55 -14.78 -3.65
C GLY A 300 -6.83 -13.30 -3.38
N ARG A 301 -5.87 -12.47 -3.75
CA ARG A 301 -5.93 -11.02 -3.62
C ARG A 301 -5.65 -10.38 -4.96
N ILE A 302 -6.49 -9.42 -5.36
CA ILE A 302 -6.24 -8.59 -6.52
C ILE A 302 -6.26 -7.13 -6.07
N VAL A 303 -5.19 -6.40 -6.32
CA VAL A 303 -5.10 -4.97 -6.00
C VAL A 303 -4.92 -4.19 -7.30
N VAL A 304 -5.77 -3.20 -7.52
CA VAL A 304 -5.71 -2.36 -8.73
C VAL A 304 -5.25 -0.95 -8.39
N THR A 305 -4.21 -0.46 -9.06
CA THR A 305 -3.74 0.92 -8.90
C THR A 305 -4.58 1.87 -9.74
N GLY A 306 -5.52 2.55 -9.09
CA GLY A 306 -6.31 3.65 -9.63
C GLY A 306 -5.52 4.96 -9.65
N SER A 307 -6.12 6.00 -9.09
CA SER A 307 -5.61 7.38 -8.99
C SER A 307 -6.59 8.20 -8.15
N ALA A 308 -6.15 9.28 -7.52
CA ALA A 308 -7.05 10.33 -7.03
C ALA A 308 -8.02 10.83 -8.12
N GLY A 309 -7.58 10.82 -9.38
CA GLY A 309 -8.39 11.09 -10.57
C GLY A 309 -9.49 10.05 -10.84
N SER A 310 -9.64 9.01 -10.01
CA SER A 310 -10.80 8.10 -10.05
C SER A 310 -12.00 8.65 -9.29
N TYR A 311 -11.77 9.65 -8.42
CA TYR A 311 -12.79 10.27 -7.57
C TYR A 311 -12.99 11.75 -7.88
N LEU A 312 -11.91 12.42 -8.31
CA LEU A 312 -11.89 13.86 -8.56
C LEU A 312 -11.64 14.15 -10.04
N PRO A 313 -12.22 15.22 -10.59
CA PRO A 313 -11.87 15.68 -11.91
C PRO A 313 -10.44 16.25 -11.94
N VAL A 314 -9.67 15.93 -12.97
CA VAL A 314 -8.40 16.59 -13.28
C VAL A 314 -8.55 17.33 -14.62
N PRO A 315 -8.88 18.65 -14.61
CA PRO A 315 -9.25 19.37 -15.82
C PRO A 315 -8.22 19.36 -16.95
N SER A 316 -6.93 19.20 -16.62
CA SER A 316 -5.85 19.12 -17.62
C SER A 316 -5.63 17.72 -18.20
N GLN A 317 -6.31 16.69 -17.69
CA GLN A 317 -6.09 15.27 -18.05
C GLN A 317 -7.42 14.49 -18.12
N PRO A 318 -8.34 14.87 -19.02
CA PRO A 318 -9.68 14.31 -19.05
C PRO A 318 -9.76 12.86 -19.54
N LEU A 319 -8.97 12.42 -20.53
CA LEU A 319 -8.97 11.01 -20.93
C LEU A 319 -8.36 10.12 -19.84
N TYR A 320 -7.30 10.59 -19.18
CA TYR A 320 -6.73 9.91 -18.02
C TYR A 320 -7.74 9.81 -16.87
N THR A 321 -8.40 10.91 -16.52
CA THR A 321 -9.48 10.95 -15.51
C THR A 321 -10.59 9.97 -15.87
N ALA A 322 -11.06 9.97 -17.12
CA ALA A 322 -12.08 9.03 -17.60
C ALA A 322 -11.63 7.57 -17.46
N SER A 323 -10.37 7.27 -17.81
CA SER A 323 -9.83 5.90 -17.67
C SER A 323 -9.78 5.44 -16.22
N LYS A 324 -9.40 6.32 -15.28
CA LYS A 324 -9.30 5.98 -13.86
C LYS A 324 -10.68 5.83 -13.19
N HIS A 325 -11.67 6.61 -13.61
CA HIS A 325 -13.08 6.37 -13.24
C HIS A 325 -13.60 5.05 -13.78
N ALA A 326 -13.27 4.69 -15.03
CA ALA A 326 -13.69 3.43 -15.64
C ALA A 326 -13.12 2.21 -14.88
N VAL A 327 -11.84 2.27 -14.51
CA VAL A 327 -11.19 1.24 -13.67
C VAL A 327 -11.88 1.12 -12.32
N LEU A 328 -12.21 2.23 -11.65
CA LEU A 328 -12.92 2.21 -10.38
C LEU A 328 -14.30 1.55 -10.49
N GLY A 329 -15.08 1.89 -11.52
CA GLY A 329 -16.36 1.25 -11.79
C GLY A 329 -16.22 -0.26 -12.01
N LEU A 330 -15.24 -0.66 -12.82
CA LEU A 330 -14.94 -2.07 -13.10
C LEU A 330 -14.59 -2.84 -11.82
N VAL A 331 -13.70 -2.31 -10.98
CA VAL A 331 -13.26 -2.96 -9.74
C VAL A 331 -14.41 -3.11 -8.75
N ARG A 332 -15.17 -2.03 -8.50
CA ARG A 332 -16.33 -2.06 -7.60
C ARG A 332 -17.35 -3.11 -8.02
N SER A 333 -17.69 -3.16 -9.31
CA SER A 333 -18.65 -4.15 -9.82
C SER A 333 -18.09 -5.56 -9.71
N THR A 334 -16.83 -5.78 -10.09
CA THR A 334 -16.22 -7.12 -10.10
C THR A 334 -16.05 -7.69 -8.69
N ALA A 335 -15.66 -6.88 -7.72
CA ALA A 335 -15.48 -7.26 -6.32
C ALA A 335 -16.78 -7.80 -5.68
N LEU A 336 -17.94 -7.34 -6.16
CA LEU A 336 -19.25 -7.71 -5.64
C LEU A 336 -19.90 -8.89 -6.38
N ILE A 337 -19.25 -9.43 -7.41
CA ILE A 337 -19.76 -10.61 -8.12
C ILE A 337 -19.75 -11.81 -7.18
N GLU A 338 -20.91 -12.49 -7.04
CA GLU A 338 -21.06 -13.62 -6.11
C GLU A 338 -20.05 -14.75 -6.37
N GLU A 339 -19.76 -15.03 -7.65
CA GLU A 339 -18.75 -16.02 -8.03
C GLU A 339 -17.35 -15.68 -7.51
N VAL A 340 -16.98 -14.39 -7.47
CA VAL A 340 -15.68 -13.91 -6.95
C VAL A 340 -15.66 -14.05 -5.43
N ILE A 341 -16.74 -13.65 -4.75
CA ILE A 341 -16.88 -13.75 -3.29
C ILE A 341 -16.83 -15.23 -2.84
N ARG A 342 -17.58 -16.11 -3.50
CA ARG A 342 -17.60 -17.55 -3.21
C ARG A 342 -16.25 -18.22 -3.45
N ALA A 343 -15.44 -17.66 -4.36
CA ALA A 343 -14.07 -18.10 -4.60
C ALA A 343 -13.06 -17.58 -3.56
N ASN A 344 -13.49 -16.84 -2.53
CA ASN A 344 -12.62 -16.22 -1.52
C ASN A 344 -11.55 -15.30 -2.13
N ILE A 345 -11.92 -14.56 -3.18
CA ILE A 345 -11.04 -13.58 -3.84
C ILE A 345 -11.44 -12.18 -3.37
N ALA A 346 -10.49 -11.44 -2.78
CA ALA A 346 -10.68 -10.03 -2.47
C ALA A 346 -10.12 -9.16 -3.58
N ILE A 347 -10.90 -8.17 -4.01
CA ILE A 347 -10.47 -7.16 -4.97
C ILE A 347 -10.52 -5.79 -4.30
N SER A 348 -9.37 -5.14 -4.20
CA SER A 348 -9.20 -3.81 -3.62
C SER A 348 -8.58 -2.86 -4.63
N TRP A 349 -8.63 -1.56 -4.36
CA TRP A 349 -7.93 -0.58 -5.18
C TRP A 349 -7.28 0.51 -4.36
N ILE A 350 -6.25 1.08 -4.96
CA ILE A 350 -5.49 2.18 -4.38
C ILE A 350 -5.69 3.41 -5.25
N ALA A 351 -5.94 4.55 -4.63
CA ALA A 351 -6.09 5.84 -5.26
C ALA A 351 -4.97 6.77 -4.79
N PRO A 352 -3.78 6.68 -5.41
CA PRO A 352 -2.69 7.60 -5.07
C PRO A 352 -3.05 9.04 -5.45
N TRP A 353 -2.80 9.96 -4.52
CA TRP A 353 -2.58 11.36 -4.82
C TRP A 353 -1.23 11.53 -5.54
N LEU A 354 -0.91 12.76 -5.97
CA LEU A 354 0.31 13.13 -6.69
C LEU A 354 1.53 12.34 -6.16
N THR A 355 1.95 11.34 -6.93
CA THR A 355 3.07 10.46 -6.58
C THR A 355 4.29 10.87 -7.36
N LEU A 356 5.43 11.04 -6.70
CA LEU A 356 6.71 11.32 -7.35
C LEU A 356 7.14 10.13 -8.21
N THR A 357 6.72 10.16 -9.47
CA THR A 357 7.00 9.17 -10.50
C THR A 357 7.43 9.90 -11.77
N SER A 358 8.02 9.19 -12.73
CA SER A 358 8.34 9.77 -14.04
C SER A 358 7.13 10.37 -14.77
N MET A 359 5.89 10.02 -14.36
CA MET A 359 4.65 10.54 -14.93
C MET A 359 4.30 11.97 -14.47
N VAL A 360 4.95 12.49 -13.41
CA VAL A 360 4.71 13.87 -12.91
C VAL A 360 5.90 14.81 -13.15
N GLU A 361 6.97 14.35 -13.80
CA GLU A 361 8.12 15.17 -14.19
C GLU A 361 7.66 16.32 -15.12
N GLY A 362 7.88 17.58 -14.69
CA GLY A 362 7.62 18.77 -15.51
C GLY A 362 6.36 19.58 -15.18
N LEU A 363 5.52 19.16 -14.22
CA LEU A 363 4.38 19.95 -13.76
C LEU A 363 4.84 21.08 -12.82
N GLU A 364 4.70 22.36 -13.18
CA GLU A 364 5.10 23.50 -12.31
C GLU A 364 4.42 23.50 -10.93
N ALA A 365 3.21 22.94 -10.79
CA ALA A 365 2.55 22.76 -9.48
C ALA A 365 3.26 21.73 -8.57
N THR A 366 4.17 20.91 -9.12
CA THR A 366 4.90 19.86 -8.38
C THR A 366 6.21 20.34 -7.76
N THR A 367 6.62 21.60 -7.93
CA THR A 367 7.84 22.12 -7.29
C THR A 367 7.56 22.82 -5.95
N GLN A 368 6.30 22.90 -5.51
CA GLN A 368 5.98 23.51 -4.22
C GLN A 368 6.31 22.56 -3.05
N PRO A 369 7.12 22.99 -2.07
CA PRO A 369 7.58 22.15 -0.97
C PRO A 369 6.48 21.74 0.03
N HIS A 370 5.34 22.45 0.05
CA HIS A 370 4.25 22.22 1.01
C HIS A 370 3.12 21.31 0.49
N THR A 371 3.29 20.67 -0.66
CA THR A 371 2.30 19.71 -1.17
C THR A 371 2.59 18.31 -0.62
N LEU A 372 1.62 17.72 0.08
CA LEU A 372 1.66 16.32 0.56
C LEU A 372 1.68 15.37 -0.66
N LYS A 373 2.88 15.05 -1.16
CA LYS A 373 3.09 14.11 -2.26
C LYS A 373 3.44 12.75 -1.68
N SER A 374 2.96 11.69 -2.33
CA SER A 374 3.35 10.33 -1.98
C SER A 374 4.64 9.95 -2.72
N LEU A 375 5.50 9.21 -2.05
CA LEU A 375 6.54 8.43 -2.69
C LEU A 375 5.94 7.11 -3.21
N PRO A 376 6.57 6.45 -4.19
CA PRO A 376 6.19 5.11 -4.62
C PRO A 376 6.08 4.10 -3.45
N GLU A 377 6.95 4.22 -2.45
CA GLU A 377 6.98 3.40 -1.26
C GLU A 377 5.75 3.61 -0.38
N ASP A 378 5.25 4.85 -0.27
CA ASP A 378 4.04 5.13 0.51
C ASP A 378 2.81 4.46 -0.14
N VAL A 379 2.76 4.42 -1.48
CA VAL A 379 1.71 3.71 -2.23
C VAL A 379 1.87 2.19 -2.11
N ALA A 380 3.09 1.67 -2.11
CA ALA A 380 3.37 0.26 -1.89
C ALA A 380 2.85 -0.21 -0.52
N TRP A 381 2.98 0.61 0.53
CA TRP A 381 2.39 0.34 1.84
C TRP A 381 0.87 0.28 1.83
N ALA A 382 0.20 1.11 1.03
CA ALA A 382 -1.26 1.01 0.85
C ALA A 382 -1.68 -0.29 0.15
N ILE A 383 -0.92 -0.73 -0.86
CA ILE A 383 -1.13 -2.02 -1.50
C ILE A 383 -0.93 -3.15 -0.48
N ALA A 384 0.16 -3.09 0.29
CA ALA A 384 0.44 -4.04 1.37
C ALA A 384 -0.68 -4.08 2.41
N ALA A 385 -1.21 -2.93 2.85
CA ALA A 385 -2.32 -2.87 3.80
C ALA A 385 -3.57 -3.58 3.26
N ALA A 386 -3.89 -3.40 1.97
CA ALA A 386 -5.00 -4.10 1.32
C ALA A 386 -4.78 -5.63 1.27
N VAL A 387 -3.52 -6.06 1.08
CA VAL A 387 -3.14 -7.49 1.02
C VAL A 387 -3.13 -8.14 2.41
N ALA A 388 -2.59 -7.44 3.42
CA ALA A 388 -2.49 -7.87 4.81
C ALA A 388 -3.86 -7.95 5.51
N SER A 389 -4.84 -7.21 5.00
CA SER A 389 -6.18 -7.19 5.56
C SER A 389 -6.94 -8.51 5.34
N PRO A 390 -7.82 -8.92 6.28
CA PRO A 390 -8.67 -10.10 6.10
C PRO A 390 -9.51 -10.01 4.81
N THR A 391 -9.67 -11.12 4.07
CA THR A 391 -10.42 -11.16 2.79
C THR A 391 -11.80 -10.51 2.92
N SER A 392 -12.50 -10.84 4.01
CA SER A 392 -13.87 -10.40 4.30
C SER A 392 -13.98 -8.89 4.48
N TRP A 393 -12.90 -8.24 4.91
CA TRP A 393 -12.85 -6.79 5.07
C TRP A 393 -12.29 -6.10 3.84
N ALA A 394 -11.21 -6.63 3.25
CA ALA A 394 -10.48 -6.00 2.15
C ALA A 394 -11.26 -5.96 0.83
N ASN A 395 -12.18 -6.90 0.61
CA ASN A 395 -12.94 -6.96 -0.63
C ASN A 395 -13.81 -5.71 -0.83
N ALA A 396 -13.79 -5.16 -2.03
CA ALA A 396 -14.48 -3.91 -2.39
C ALA A 396 -14.04 -2.69 -1.56
N LYS A 397 -12.80 -2.68 -1.04
CA LYS A 397 -12.21 -1.52 -0.34
C LYS A 397 -11.29 -0.71 -1.23
N GLY A 398 -11.41 0.60 -1.07
CA GLY A 398 -10.62 1.62 -1.74
C GLY A 398 -9.78 2.40 -0.74
N PHE A 399 -8.51 2.59 -1.05
CA PHE A 399 -7.58 3.33 -0.19
C PHE A 399 -7.04 4.56 -0.91
N TRP A 400 -7.36 5.74 -0.38
CA TRP A 400 -6.76 7.01 -0.79
C TRP A 400 -5.39 7.16 -0.14
N VAL A 401 -4.37 7.51 -0.94
CA VAL A 401 -3.00 7.69 -0.44
C VAL A 401 -2.55 9.11 -0.68
N GLN A 402 -2.16 9.84 0.37
CA GLN A 402 -1.68 11.21 0.25
C GLN A 402 -0.54 11.48 1.24
N GLY A 403 0.68 11.63 0.70
CA GLY A 403 1.88 11.50 1.51
C GLY A 403 1.95 10.08 2.09
N THR A 404 2.21 10.00 3.39
CA THR A 404 2.23 8.77 4.19
C THR A 404 0.84 8.34 4.70
N THR A 405 -0.21 9.12 4.46
CA THR A 405 -1.56 8.80 4.95
C THR A 405 -2.28 7.85 3.99
N ILE A 406 -2.83 6.78 4.56
CA ILE A 406 -3.66 5.78 3.88
C ILE A 406 -5.06 5.84 4.49
N THR A 407 -6.07 6.21 3.69
CA THR A 407 -7.46 6.36 4.14
C THR A 407 -8.38 5.41 3.39
N GLU A 408 -9.14 4.57 4.09
CA GLU A 408 -10.23 3.79 3.49
C GLU A 408 -11.40 4.73 3.13
N VAL A 409 -11.81 4.78 1.86
CA VAL A 409 -12.77 5.79 1.37
C VAL A 409 -14.15 5.24 0.97
N GLU A 410 -14.30 3.92 0.86
CA GLU A 410 -15.54 3.30 0.40
C GLU A 410 -16.61 3.20 1.48
N GLY A 411 -16.26 3.23 2.75
CA GLY A 411 -17.24 3.36 3.84
C GLY A 411 -18.19 4.54 3.58
N ALA A 412 -17.64 5.72 3.29
CA ALA A 412 -18.44 6.93 3.02
C ALA A 412 -19.30 6.79 1.74
N TYR A 413 -18.76 6.22 0.66
CA TYR A 413 -19.52 5.96 -0.56
C TYR A 413 -20.64 4.94 -0.34
N GLY A 414 -20.38 3.90 0.45
CA GLY A 414 -21.37 2.90 0.83
C GLY A 414 -22.54 3.51 1.59
N GLU A 415 -22.29 4.43 2.51
CA GLU A 415 -23.34 5.17 3.22
C GLU A 415 -24.22 5.99 2.27
N VAL A 416 -23.61 6.71 1.33
CA VAL A 416 -24.35 7.47 0.31
C VAL A 416 -25.16 6.52 -0.58
N GLY A 417 -24.56 5.42 -1.04
CA GLY A 417 -25.22 4.41 -1.86
C GLY A 417 -26.42 3.77 -1.17
N GLN A 418 -26.32 3.45 0.12
CA GLN A 418 -27.44 2.91 0.91
C GLN A 418 -28.60 3.89 1.06
N ARG A 419 -28.32 5.20 1.10
CA ARG A 419 -29.37 6.23 1.10
C ARG A 419 -30.05 6.38 -0.27
N LEU A 420 -29.31 6.16 -1.36
CA LEU A 420 -29.83 6.26 -2.72
C LEU A 420 -30.56 4.98 -3.17
N ILE A 421 -30.09 3.80 -2.73
CA ILE A 421 -30.60 2.48 -3.10
C ILE A 421 -31.07 1.76 -1.84
N ALA A 422 -32.27 2.13 -1.40
CA ALA A 422 -32.95 1.48 -0.29
C ALA A 422 -33.36 0.02 -0.65
N PRO A 423 -33.56 -0.87 0.34
CA PRO A 423 -33.91 -2.27 0.10
C PRO A 423 -35.09 -2.47 -0.88
N GLU A 424 -36.08 -1.59 -0.84
CA GLU A 424 -37.25 -1.57 -1.70
C GLU A 424 -36.98 -1.27 -3.18
N ASN A 425 -35.81 -0.70 -3.51
CA ASN A 425 -35.44 -0.28 -4.87
C ASN A 425 -34.12 -0.92 -5.35
N ARG A 426 -33.67 -2.00 -4.70
CA ARG A 426 -32.52 -2.79 -5.15
C ARG A 426 -32.90 -3.61 -6.38
N PHE A 427 -32.05 -3.55 -7.41
CA PHE A 427 -32.15 -4.34 -8.65
C PHE A 427 -31.75 -5.80 -8.44
#